data_AF-A0A7R9EBC7-F1
#
_entry.id   AF-A0A7R9EBC7-F1
#
_cell.length_a   1.000
_cell.length_b   1.000
_cell.length_c   1.000
_cell.angle_alpha   90.00
_cell.angle_beta   90.00
_cell.angle_gamma   90.00
#
_symmetry.space_group_name_H-M   'P 1'
#
loop_
_entity.id
_entity.type
_entity.pdbx_description
1 polymer ?
#
loop_
_entity_poly.entity_id
_entity_poly.type
_entity_poly.pdbx_seq_one_letter_code
_entity_poly.pdbx_strand_id
1 'polypeptide(L)'
;MPQGKMKVKSKLPAKAKPQKKPAKGPAVTKRGNRPISPKKQKHDESQKLKKIITKTVNAAMEDDLRAQALDGKRSLRVRKEVAPAPAPKQTKKKGKK
;
A
#
# COMPACT_ATOMS: atom_id res chain seq x y z
N MET A 1 36.43 26.35 -12.84
CA MET A 1 36.21 26.79 -11.44
C MET A 1 34.72 26.75 -11.15
N PRO A 2 34.25 26.22 -10.01
CA PRO A 2 32.86 26.40 -9.63
C PRO A 2 32.65 27.88 -9.27
N GLN A 3 31.80 28.58 -10.03
CA GLN A 3 31.44 29.98 -9.82
C GLN A 3 30.57 30.08 -8.56
N GLY A 4 31.22 30.08 -7.39
CA GLY A 4 30.59 30.43 -6.13
C GLY A 4 30.31 31.93 -6.09
N LYS A 5 29.05 32.33 -6.35
CA LYS A 5 28.52 33.58 -5.80
C LYS A 5 27.01 33.48 -5.62
N MET A 6 26.64 33.54 -4.35
CA MET A 6 25.29 33.45 -3.82
C MET A 6 24.34 34.44 -4.53
N LYS A 7 23.17 33.93 -4.92
CA LYS A 7 22.05 34.67 -5.50
C LYS A 7 21.66 35.82 -4.56
N VAL A 8 21.87 37.07 -5.00
CA VAL A 8 21.45 38.27 -4.26
C VAL A 8 19.96 38.16 -3.96
N LYS A 9 19.61 38.27 -2.68
CA LYS A 9 18.22 38.37 -2.21
C LYS A 9 17.75 39.76 -2.60
N SER A 10 17.25 39.91 -3.83
CA SER A 10 16.57 41.13 -4.25
C SER A 10 15.41 41.36 -3.29
N LYS A 11 15.51 42.44 -2.51
CA LYS A 11 14.39 42.95 -1.73
C LYS A 11 13.32 43.33 -2.74
N LEU A 12 12.26 42.53 -2.83
CA LEU A 12 11.09 42.87 -3.62
C LEU A 12 10.55 44.23 -3.13
N PRO A 13 10.16 45.15 -4.03
CA PRO A 13 9.57 46.42 -3.63
C PRO A 13 8.33 46.17 -2.77
N ALA A 14 8.10 47.02 -1.76
CA ALA A 14 7.09 46.85 -0.70
C ALA A 14 5.62 46.67 -1.17
N LYS A 15 5.36 46.76 -2.48
CA LYS A 15 4.04 46.57 -3.11
C LYS A 15 3.97 45.39 -4.09
N ALA A 16 4.97 44.51 -4.13
CA ALA A 16 4.88 43.29 -4.93
C ALA A 16 3.84 42.33 -4.33
N LYS A 17 2.75 42.05 -5.05
CA LYS A 17 1.76 41.05 -4.65
C LYS A 17 2.48 39.71 -4.43
N PRO A 18 2.40 39.08 -3.24
CA PRO A 18 3.02 37.79 -3.04
C PRO A 18 2.30 36.78 -3.94
N GLN A 19 3.04 36.14 -4.86
CA GLN A 19 2.53 34.96 -5.53
C GLN A 19 2.28 33.90 -4.46
N LYS A 20 1.00 33.69 -4.13
CA LYS A 20 0.57 32.63 -3.22
C LYS A 20 1.00 31.31 -3.87
N LYS A 21 1.99 30.65 -3.27
CA LYS A 21 2.35 29.28 -3.61
C LYS A 21 1.07 28.44 -3.51
N PRO A 22 0.72 27.61 -4.50
CA PRO A 22 -0.46 26.76 -4.38
C PRO A 22 -0.29 25.92 -3.12
N ALA A 23 -1.27 26.00 -2.23
CA ALA A 23 -1.29 25.23 -1.00
C ALA A 23 -1.12 23.75 -1.35
N LYS A 24 -0.05 23.12 -0.87
CA LYS A 24 0.14 21.66 -0.91
C LYS A 24 -0.77 21.02 0.15
N GLY A 25 -2.08 21.26 0.06
CA GLY A 25 -3.08 20.48 0.77
C GLY A 25 -3.40 19.20 -0.01
N PRO A 26 -3.92 18.15 0.64
CA PRO A 26 -4.49 17.03 -0.09
C PRO A 26 -5.58 17.59 -1.00
N ALA A 27 -5.42 17.41 -2.31
CA ALA A 27 -6.39 17.87 -3.28
C ALA A 27 -7.77 17.28 -2.91
N VAL A 28 -8.71 18.16 -2.58
CA VAL A 28 -10.08 17.86 -2.11
C VAL A 28 -10.91 17.06 -3.13
N THR A 29 -10.32 16.66 -4.26
CA THR A 29 -10.99 15.99 -5.39
C THR A 29 -10.66 14.50 -5.54
N LYS A 30 -10.05 13.84 -4.55
CA LYS A 30 -10.04 12.37 -4.50
C LYS A 30 -11.36 11.87 -3.90
N ARG A 31 -12.43 11.88 -4.70
CA ARG A 31 -13.68 11.18 -4.35
C ARG A 31 -13.40 9.68 -4.32
N GLY A 32 -13.74 9.00 -3.21
CA GLY A 32 -13.49 7.56 -3.02
C GLY A 32 -14.11 6.65 -4.09
N ASN A 33 -15.19 7.10 -4.74
CA ASN A 33 -15.90 6.35 -5.78
C ASN A 33 -15.60 6.85 -7.22
N ARG A 34 -14.51 7.60 -7.43
CA ARG A 34 -14.17 8.06 -8.78
C ARG A 34 -13.56 6.90 -9.60
N PRO A 35 -13.96 6.71 -10.88
CA PRO A 35 -13.35 5.72 -11.74
C PRO A 35 -11.82 5.89 -11.77
N ILE A 36 -11.11 4.79 -11.52
CA ILE A 36 -9.65 4.74 -11.56
C ILE A 36 -9.22 4.97 -13.01
N SER A 37 -8.21 5.81 -13.22
CA SER A 37 -7.70 6.01 -14.57
C SER A 37 -7.07 4.72 -15.10
N PRO A 38 -7.24 4.39 -16.39
CA PRO A 38 -6.78 3.10 -16.93
C PRO A 38 -5.27 2.91 -16.76
N LYS A 39 -4.48 4.00 -16.80
CA LYS A 39 -3.04 3.97 -16.53
C LYS A 39 -2.70 3.54 -15.10
N LYS A 40 -3.48 3.99 -14.11
CA LYS A 40 -3.30 3.60 -12.71
C LYS A 40 -3.74 2.15 -12.49
N GLN A 41 -4.84 1.74 -13.11
CA GLN A 41 -5.29 0.34 -13.04
C GLN A 41 -4.24 -0.64 -13.58
N LYS A 42 -3.68 -0.41 -14.77
CA LYS A 42 -2.61 -1.25 -15.35
C LYS A 42 -1.39 -1.32 -14.44
N HIS A 43 -1.02 -0.19 -13.83
CA HIS A 43 0.11 -0.15 -12.90
C HIS A 43 -0.16 -0.97 -11.64
N ASP A 44 -1.35 -0.82 -11.04
CA ASP A 44 -1.72 -1.53 -9.82
C ASP A 44 -1.85 -3.04 -10.04
N GLU A 45 -2.39 -3.47 -11.19
CA GLU A 45 -2.41 -4.87 -11.61
C GLU A 45 -0.99 -5.43 -11.75
N SER A 46 -0.09 -4.73 -12.44
CA SER A 46 1.30 -5.17 -12.61
C SER A 46 2.05 -5.27 -11.26
N GLN A 47 1.78 -4.35 -10.34
CA GLN A 47 2.38 -4.38 -9.01
C GLN A 47 1.83 -5.53 -8.17
N LYS A 48 0.52 -5.81 -8.26
CA LYS A 48 -0.09 -6.96 -7.57
C LYS A 48 0.53 -8.27 -8.05
N LEU A 49 0.68 -8.45 -9.37
CA LEU A 49 1.32 -9.62 -9.95
C LEU A 49 2.76 -9.77 -9.45
N LYS A 50 3.56 -8.71 -9.51
CA LYS A 50 4.94 -8.72 -8.99
C LYS A 50 4.97 -9.12 -7.51
N LYS A 51 4.10 -8.54 -6.67
CA LYS A 51 4.03 -8.86 -5.24
C LYS A 51 3.68 -10.33 -4.97
N ILE A 52 2.74 -10.90 -5.73
CA ILE A 52 2.37 -12.32 -5.59
C ILE A 52 3.58 -13.18 -5.93
N ILE A 53 4.21 -12.94 -7.09
CA ILE A 53 5.37 -13.72 -7.54
C ILE A 53 6.52 -13.63 -6.53
N THR A 54 6.86 -12.43 -6.05
CA THR A 54 7.94 -12.26 -5.06
C THR A 54 7.63 -13.00 -3.77
N LYS A 55 6.38 -12.95 -3.28
CA LYS A 55 5.99 -13.68 -2.08
C LYS A 55 6.07 -15.20 -2.27
N THR A 56 5.61 -15.72 -3.41
CA THR A 56 5.63 -17.16 -3.67
C THR A 56 7.05 -17.69 -3.83
N VAL A 57 7.92 -16.96 -4.53
CA VAL A 57 9.33 -17.33 -4.69
C VAL A 57 10.05 -17.29 -3.34
N ASN A 58 9.88 -16.22 -2.56
CA ASN A 58 10.51 -16.13 -1.25
C ASN A 58 10.01 -17.23 -0.30
N ALA A 59 8.70 -17.51 -0.29
CA ALA A 59 8.14 -18.57 0.55
C ALA A 59 8.68 -19.96 0.17
N ALA A 60 8.80 -20.25 -1.13
CA ALA A 60 9.39 -21.51 -1.61
C ALA A 60 10.87 -21.62 -1.21
N MET A 61 11.65 -20.56 -1.39
CA MET A 61 13.06 -20.53 -0.99
C MET A 61 13.24 -20.69 0.53
N GLU A 62 12.40 -20.03 1.33
CA GLU A 62 12.42 -20.20 2.78
C GLU A 62 12.07 -21.63 3.19
N ASP A 63 11.11 -22.27 2.51
CA ASP A 63 10.74 -23.64 2.76
C ASP A 63 11.85 -24.62 2.40
N ASP A 64 12.56 -24.40 1.29
CA ASP A 64 13.71 -25.20 0.89
C ASP A 64 14.86 -25.07 1.90
N LEU A 65 15.16 -23.84 2.33
CA LEU A 65 16.18 -23.59 3.36
C LEU A 65 15.81 -24.24 4.70
N ARG A 66 14.54 -24.16 5.11
CA ARG A 66 14.06 -24.85 6.31
C ARG A 66 14.15 -26.37 6.16
N ALA A 67 13.79 -26.90 4.99
CA ALA A 67 13.86 -28.33 4.72
C ALA A 67 15.30 -28.84 4.78
N GLN A 68 16.26 -28.09 4.21
CA GLN A 68 17.67 -28.42 4.30
C GLN A 68 18.20 -28.33 5.73
N ALA A 69 17.87 -27.26 6.47
CA ALA A 69 18.36 -27.07 7.83
C ALA A 69 17.77 -28.08 8.84
N LEU A 70 16.52 -28.50 8.65
CA LEU A 70 15.83 -29.45 9.52
C LEU A 70 15.89 -30.89 9.02
N ASP A 71 16.67 -31.16 7.95
CA ASP A 71 16.79 -32.48 7.32
C ASP A 71 15.42 -33.13 7.03
N GLY A 72 14.50 -32.32 6.48
CA GLY A 72 13.13 -32.72 6.17
C GLY A 72 12.16 -32.81 7.36
N LYS A 73 12.62 -32.58 8.60
CA LYS A 73 11.76 -32.65 9.80
C LYS A 73 11.01 -31.34 10.02
N ARG A 74 9.87 -31.16 9.34
CA ARG A 74 8.96 -30.02 9.58
C ARG A 74 8.38 -30.09 11.00
N SER A 75 8.76 -29.16 11.87
CA SER A 75 8.15 -29.04 13.20
C SER A 75 6.67 -28.66 13.08
N LEU A 76 5.78 -29.43 13.69
CA LEU A 76 4.31 -29.30 13.59
C LEU A 76 3.73 -28.04 14.29
N ARG A 77 4.56 -27.05 14.66
CA ARG A 77 4.17 -25.98 15.58
C ARG A 77 3.48 -24.76 14.93
N VAL A 78 3.39 -24.67 13.61
CA VAL A 78 2.97 -23.42 12.94
C VAL A 78 1.48 -23.40 12.53
N ARG A 79 0.72 -24.49 12.70
CA ARG A 79 -0.73 -24.48 12.43
C ARG A 79 -1.56 -24.37 13.71
N LYS A 80 -1.48 -23.23 14.39
CA LYS A 80 -2.43 -22.88 15.46
C LYS A 80 -2.97 -21.45 15.31
N GLU A 81 -3.26 -21.01 14.10
CA GLU A 81 -3.93 -19.70 13.87
C GLU A 81 -4.77 -19.74 12.58
N VAL A 82 -5.63 -20.75 12.39
CA VAL A 82 -6.83 -20.63 11.53
C VAL A 82 -7.92 -21.50 12.14
N ALA A 83 -8.47 -21.08 13.27
CA ALA A 83 -9.77 -21.60 13.70
C ALA A 83 -10.85 -21.03 12.75
N PRO A 84 -11.71 -21.86 12.13
CA PRO A 84 -12.82 -21.36 11.32
C PRO A 84 -13.79 -20.56 12.21
N ALA A 85 -14.16 -19.37 11.76
CA ALA A 85 -15.08 -18.47 12.44
C ALA A 85 -16.40 -19.17 12.83
N PRO A 86 -17.01 -18.87 13.99
CA PRO A 86 -18.30 -19.43 14.36
C PRO A 86 -19.40 -18.95 13.40
N ALA A 87 -20.21 -19.89 12.93
CA ALA A 87 -21.29 -19.69 11.96
C ALA A 87 -22.29 -18.57 12.39
N PRO A 88 -22.83 -17.79 11.43
CA PRO A 88 -23.82 -16.76 11.73
C PRO A 88 -25.13 -17.40 12.20
N LYS A 89 -25.59 -17.01 13.40
CA LYS A 89 -26.86 -17.44 13.98
C LYS A 89 -28.02 -16.94 13.11
N GLN A 90 -28.83 -17.87 12.60
CA GLN A 90 -30.07 -17.59 11.89
C GLN A 90 -31.07 -16.88 12.83
N THR A 91 -31.29 -15.59 12.62
CA THR A 91 -32.40 -14.86 13.27
C THR A 91 -33.69 -15.26 12.57
N LYS A 92 -34.46 -16.17 13.18
CA LYS A 92 -35.84 -16.45 12.75
C LYS A 92 -36.67 -15.16 12.90
N LYS A 93 -37.02 -14.56 11.77
CA LYS A 93 -37.99 -13.46 11.66
C LYS A 93 -39.35 -14.00 12.12
N LYS A 94 -39.69 -13.79 13.39
CA LYS A 94 -41.03 -14.06 13.93
C LYS A 94 -41.99 -13.07 13.27
N GLY A 95 -42.88 -13.59 12.43
CA GLY A 95 -44.01 -12.84 11.91
C GLY A 95 -44.85 -12.29 13.07
N LYS A 96 -45.29 -11.05 12.93
CA LYS A 96 -46.30 -10.45 13.79
C LYS A 96 -47.50 -10.10 12.90
N LYS A 97 -48.62 -10.74 13.23
CA LYS A 97 -49.99 -10.39 12.87
C LYS A 97 -50.24 -8.91 13.14
#